data_AF-A0A9N7H188-F1
#
_entry.id   AF-A0A9N7H188-F1
#
_cell.length_a   1.000
_cell.length_b   1.000
_cell.length_c   1.000
_cell.angle_alpha   90.00
_cell.angle_beta   90.00
_cell.angle_gamma   90.00
#
_symmetry.space_group_name_H-M   'P 1'
#
loop_
_entity.id
_entity.type
_entity.pdbx_description
1 polymer ?
#
loop_
_entity_poly.entity_id
_entity_poly.type
_entity_poly.pdbx_seq_one_letter_code
_entity_poly.pdbx_strand_id
1 'polypeptide(L)'
;MDNDLFDATLLRSALERAGSHGWRRTTVVDAARDAGLSLETARKRFACKTKLLFTLGRLADESALVEDETEGSVRDRLFDMLMRRLDVFQQYREGVRSVLRALPTDPALALLLGGATLESMKWIATAAGVDTNGLAGALRLQALVGVWTLTLRTWDRDDSPDMGQTMAALEEALKRAGRFVSFGPETAEPTVPAGHGHDTDPLVDLPLEPSA
;
A
#
# COMPACT_ATOMS: atom_id res chain seq x y z
N MET A 1 9.17 0.57 27.04
CA MET A 1 8.29 0.42 25.87
C MET A 1 9.19 0.10 24.69
N ASP A 2 8.83 -0.89 23.89
CA ASP A 2 9.54 -1.17 22.65
C ASP A 2 9.48 0.04 21.70
N ASN A 3 10.50 0.21 20.88
CA ASN A 3 10.66 1.37 20.00
C ASN A 3 9.54 1.45 18.95
N ASP A 4 9.07 0.31 18.46
CA ASP A 4 8.03 0.25 17.44
C ASP A 4 6.66 0.55 18.05
N LEU A 5 6.41 0.05 19.25
CA LEU A 5 5.22 0.39 20.03
C LEU A 5 5.18 1.89 20.37
N PHE A 6 6.33 2.52 20.65
CA PHE A 6 6.42 3.97 20.83
C PHE A 6 5.97 4.72 19.58
N ASP A 7 6.51 4.36 18.42
CA ASP A 7 6.21 5.04 17.17
C ASP A 7 4.76 4.88 16.76
N ALA A 8 4.22 3.67 16.88
CA ALA A 8 2.81 3.38 16.59
C ALA A 8 1.87 4.19 17.50
N THR A 9 2.18 4.28 18.80
CA THR A 9 1.37 5.03 19.77
C THR A 9 1.39 6.53 19.46
N LEU A 10 2.57 7.09 19.19
CA LEU A 10 2.73 8.50 18.87
C LEU A 10 2.06 8.85 17.52
N LEU A 11 2.21 7.98 16.52
CA LEU A 11 1.57 8.14 15.21
C LEU A 11 0.05 8.17 15.34
N ARG A 12 -0.52 7.20 16.05
CA ARG A 12 -1.96 7.10 16.29
C ARG A 12 -2.50 8.37 16.96
N SER A 13 -1.90 8.77 18.08
CA SER A 13 -2.32 9.97 18.80
C SER A 13 -2.23 11.23 17.94
N ALA A 14 -1.17 11.37 17.14
CA ALA A 14 -1.03 12.53 16.26
C ALA A 14 -2.09 12.58 15.15
N LEU A 15 -2.44 11.44 14.56
CA LEU A 15 -3.43 11.36 13.49
C LEU A 15 -4.86 11.50 14.01
N GLU A 16 -5.16 10.96 15.20
CA GLU A 16 -6.43 11.22 15.91
C GLU A 16 -6.59 12.71 16.22
N ARG A 17 -5.53 13.34 16.77
CA ARG A 17 -5.51 14.79 17.03
C ARG A 17 -5.70 15.60 15.74
N ALA A 18 -5.07 15.18 14.64
CA ALA A 18 -5.21 15.81 13.34
C ALA A 18 -6.64 15.71 12.80
N GLY A 19 -7.31 14.58 12.99
CA GLY A 19 -8.73 14.41 12.64
C GLY A 19 -9.62 15.39 13.38
N SER A 20 -9.41 15.55 14.69
CA SER A 20 -10.25 16.41 15.53
C SER A 20 -9.95 17.91 15.42
N HIS A 21 -8.67 18.30 15.26
CA HIS A 21 -8.25 19.71 15.38
C HIS A 21 -7.65 20.30 14.10
N GLY A 22 -7.45 19.48 13.06
CA GLY A 22 -6.79 19.87 11.83
C GLY A 22 -5.26 19.68 11.87
N TRP A 23 -4.69 19.17 10.78
CA TRP A 23 -3.25 18.89 10.65
C TRP A 23 -2.34 20.12 10.88
N ARG A 24 -2.84 21.32 10.55
CA ARG A 24 -2.11 22.58 10.77
C ARG A 24 -1.81 22.83 12.25
N ARG A 25 -2.75 22.45 13.12
CA ARG A 25 -2.68 22.65 14.58
C ARG A 25 -2.06 21.47 15.33
N THR A 26 -1.82 20.35 14.65
CA THR A 26 -1.16 19.18 15.24
C THR A 26 0.34 19.43 15.41
N THR A 27 0.84 19.14 16.61
CA THR A 27 2.27 19.13 16.93
C THR A 27 2.67 17.77 17.51
N VAL A 28 3.94 17.38 17.33
CA VAL A 28 4.49 16.15 17.94
C VAL A 28 4.43 16.22 19.46
N VAL A 29 4.61 17.43 20.02
CA VAL A 29 4.59 17.66 21.46
C VAL A 29 3.20 17.39 22.03
N ASP A 30 2.15 17.92 21.39
CA ASP A 30 0.79 17.71 21.89
C ASP A 30 0.37 16.25 21.74
N ALA A 31 0.68 15.61 20.61
CA ALA A 31 0.41 14.18 20.42
C ALA A 31 1.14 13.32 21.48
N ALA A 32 2.40 13.64 21.79
CA ALA A 32 3.13 12.93 22.83
C ALA A 32 2.50 13.15 24.23
N ARG A 33 1.99 14.35 24.53
CA ARG A 33 1.28 14.62 25.79
C ARG A 33 -0.05 13.88 25.85
N ASP A 34 -0.84 13.91 24.79
CA ASP A 34 -2.12 13.22 24.68
C ASP A 34 -1.94 11.71 24.90
N ALA A 35 -0.83 11.15 24.42
CA ALA A 35 -0.47 9.73 24.59
C ALA A 35 0.32 9.38 25.87
N GLY A 36 0.62 10.36 26.74
CA GLY A 36 1.44 10.12 27.94
C GLY A 36 2.90 9.72 27.67
N LEU A 37 3.44 10.08 26.51
CA LEU A 37 4.78 9.72 26.05
C LEU A 37 5.84 10.76 26.47
N SER A 38 7.07 10.30 26.68
CA SER A 38 8.21 11.18 26.96
C SER A 38 8.48 12.13 25.78
N LEU A 39 8.49 13.43 26.06
CA LEU A 39 8.82 14.47 25.08
C LEU A 39 10.26 14.37 24.57
N GLU A 40 11.19 13.95 25.42
CA GLU A 40 12.58 13.75 25.04
C GLU A 40 12.69 12.64 23.98
N THR A 41 12.06 11.50 24.25
CA THR A 41 12.03 10.37 23.30
C THR A 41 11.28 10.76 22.03
N ALA A 42 10.14 11.45 22.14
CA ALA A 42 9.38 11.94 21.00
C ALA A 42 10.22 12.87 20.12
N ARG A 43 11.00 13.80 20.71
CA ARG A 43 11.86 14.72 19.95
C ARG A 43 13.05 14.02 19.26
N LYS A 44 13.62 12.99 19.89
CA LYS A 44 14.71 12.18 19.31
C LYS A 44 14.19 11.35 18.13
N ARG A 45 13.02 10.72 18.28
CA ARG A 45 12.44 9.84 17.26
C ARG A 45 11.73 10.60 16.16
N PHE A 46 10.95 11.63 16.49
CA PHE A 46 10.18 12.46 15.57
C PHE A 46 10.63 13.92 15.63
N ALA A 47 11.70 14.22 14.90
CA ALA A 47 12.28 15.57 14.87
C ALA A 47 11.34 16.65 14.30
N CYS A 48 10.39 16.27 13.46
CA CYS A 48 9.38 17.15 12.88
C CYS A 48 8.05 16.41 12.67
N LYS A 49 6.94 17.15 12.58
CA LYS A 49 5.62 16.55 12.39
C LYS A 49 5.48 15.81 11.05
N THR A 50 6.21 16.22 10.01
CA THR A 50 6.21 15.54 8.71
C THR A 50 6.76 14.11 8.81
N LYS A 51 7.65 13.83 9.77
CA LYS A 51 8.14 12.47 10.01
C LYS A 51 7.00 11.51 10.39
N LEU A 52 5.94 11.98 11.03
CA LEU A 52 4.74 11.15 11.29
C LEU A 52 4.12 10.65 9.98
N LEU A 53 4.04 11.51 8.97
CA LEU A 53 3.47 11.15 7.66
C LEU A 53 4.39 10.21 6.89
N PHE A 54 5.71 10.39 6.98
CA PHE A 54 6.65 9.44 6.39
C PHE A 54 6.61 8.08 7.10
N THR A 55 6.43 8.05 8.42
CA THR A 55 6.20 6.81 9.15
C THR A 55 4.91 6.13 8.70
N LEU A 56 3.80 6.87 8.55
CA LEU A 56 2.56 6.32 8.02
C LEU A 56 2.72 5.79 6.59
N GLY A 57 3.38 6.57 5.72
CA GLY A 57 3.66 6.17 4.33
C GLY A 57 4.48 4.88 4.27
N ARG A 58 5.54 4.77 5.09
CA ARG A 58 6.34 3.55 5.21
C ARG A 58 5.51 2.36 5.66
N LEU A 59 4.66 2.51 6.69
CA LEU A 59 3.78 1.42 7.15
C LEU A 59 2.81 0.96 6.04
N ALA A 60 2.29 1.90 5.27
CA ALA A 60 1.39 1.60 4.16
C ALA A 60 2.12 0.92 3.00
N ASP A 61 3.34 1.35 2.68
CA ASP A 61 4.17 0.75 1.65
C ASP A 61 4.66 -0.66 2.07
N GLU A 62 5.03 -0.85 3.34
CA GLU A 62 5.37 -2.17 3.90
C GLU A 62 4.18 -3.13 3.78
N SER A 63 2.97 -2.68 4.11
CA SER A 63 1.75 -3.47 3.94
C SER A 63 1.46 -3.79 2.47
N ALA A 64 1.77 -2.88 1.54
CA ALA A 64 1.60 -3.10 0.11
C ALA A 64 2.60 -4.13 -0.43
N LEU A 65 3.81 -4.18 0.12
CA LEU A 65 4.92 -5.02 -0.35
C LEU A 65 5.01 -6.38 0.36
N VAL A 66 4.06 -6.72 1.22
CA VAL A 66 3.99 -8.08 1.79
C VAL A 66 3.91 -9.07 0.64
N GLU A 67 4.93 -9.93 0.53
CA GLU A 67 4.94 -11.02 -0.45
C GLU A 67 3.73 -11.89 -0.19
N ASP A 68 2.88 -11.96 -1.20
CA ASP A 68 1.80 -12.90 -1.27
C ASP A 68 1.94 -13.58 -2.62
N GLU A 69 1.65 -14.87 -2.69
CA GLU A 69 1.62 -15.61 -3.96
C GLU A 69 0.37 -15.21 -4.74
N THR A 70 0.27 -13.92 -5.06
CA THR A 70 -0.82 -13.37 -5.86
C THR A 70 -0.64 -13.86 -7.29
N GLU A 71 -1.20 -15.04 -7.55
CA GLU A 71 -1.43 -15.55 -8.88
C GLU A 71 -2.35 -14.57 -9.62
N GLY A 72 -1.93 -14.09 -10.79
CA GLY A 72 -2.72 -13.14 -11.55
C GLY A 72 -1.91 -12.27 -12.50
N SER A 73 -2.61 -11.40 -13.20
CA SER A 73 -2.00 -10.42 -14.08
C SER A 73 -1.24 -9.36 -13.27
N VAL A 74 -0.36 -8.61 -13.92
CA VAL A 74 0.30 -7.44 -13.29
C VAL A 74 -0.73 -6.45 -12.73
N ARG A 75 -1.91 -6.35 -13.35
CA ARG A 75 -2.98 -5.46 -12.90
C ARG A 75 -3.59 -5.90 -11.58
N ASP A 76 -3.80 -7.20 -11.41
CA ASP A 76 -4.38 -7.79 -10.19
C ASP A 76 -3.41 -7.59 -9.03
N ARG A 77 -2.11 -7.83 -9.26
CA ARG A 77 -1.05 -7.51 -8.27
C ARG A 77 -1.03 -6.03 -7.90
N LEU A 78 -1.10 -5.12 -8.87
CA LEU A 78 -1.15 -3.67 -8.60
C LEU A 78 -2.40 -3.30 -7.79
N PHE A 79 -3.55 -3.90 -8.11
CA PHE A 79 -4.79 -3.67 -7.38
C PHE A 79 -4.65 -4.08 -5.91
N ASP A 80 -4.19 -5.30 -5.64
CA ASP A 80 -4.05 -5.83 -4.29
C ASP A 80 -3.04 -5.04 -3.45
N MET A 81 -1.87 -4.72 -4.02
CA MET A 81 -0.86 -3.90 -3.35
C MET A 81 -1.40 -2.51 -2.98
N LEU A 82 -2.16 -1.87 -3.88
CA LEU A 82 -2.75 -0.55 -3.62
C LEU A 82 -3.91 -0.61 -2.62
N MET A 83 -4.69 -1.70 -2.60
CA MET A 83 -5.74 -1.91 -1.61
C MET A 83 -5.16 -2.08 -0.20
N ARG A 84 -4.12 -2.91 -0.03
CA ARG A 84 -3.41 -3.05 1.27
C ARG A 84 -2.87 -1.72 1.78
N ARG A 85 -2.37 -0.90 0.87
CA ARG A 85 -1.92 0.46 1.20
C ARG A 85 -3.06 1.33 1.72
N LEU A 86 -4.24 1.27 1.08
CA LEU A 86 -5.43 1.99 1.51
C LEU A 86 -5.98 1.47 2.84
N ASP A 87 -5.89 0.17 3.12
CA ASP A 87 -6.30 -0.40 4.41
C ASP A 87 -5.54 0.22 5.58
N VAL A 88 -4.23 0.48 5.41
CA VAL A 88 -3.44 1.19 6.43
C VAL A 88 -3.92 2.63 6.59
N PHE A 89 -4.23 3.33 5.49
CA PHE A 89 -4.77 4.69 5.57
C PHE A 89 -6.17 4.74 6.20
N GLN A 90 -6.97 3.70 5.99
CA GLN A 90 -8.30 3.56 6.54
C GLN A 90 -8.28 3.49 8.07
N GLN A 91 -7.27 2.88 8.67
CA GLN A 91 -7.08 2.87 10.14
C GLN A 91 -6.88 4.27 10.74
N TYR A 92 -6.44 5.24 9.93
CA TYR A 92 -6.17 6.62 10.34
C TYR A 92 -6.95 7.65 9.50
N ARG A 93 -8.12 7.24 9.00
CA ARG A 93 -8.90 7.95 7.97
C ARG A 93 -9.03 9.46 8.21
N GLU A 94 -9.56 9.86 9.36
CA GLU A 94 -9.80 11.28 9.65
C GLU A 94 -8.50 12.09 9.76
N GLY A 95 -7.43 11.49 10.29
CA GLY A 95 -6.11 12.10 10.31
C GLY A 95 -5.55 12.32 8.91
N VAL A 96 -5.65 11.31 8.04
CA VAL A 96 -5.20 11.41 6.64
C VAL A 96 -6.03 12.43 5.87
N ARG A 97 -7.36 12.42 5.98
CA ARG A 97 -8.24 13.44 5.37
C ARG A 97 -7.85 14.85 5.80
N SER A 98 -7.56 15.04 7.08
CA SER A 98 -7.10 16.32 7.63
C SER A 98 -5.78 16.79 7.00
N VAL A 99 -4.85 15.87 6.73
CA VAL A 99 -3.60 16.14 6.00
C VAL A 99 -3.91 16.50 4.54
N LEU A 100 -4.76 15.74 3.85
CA LEU A 100 -5.14 15.99 2.45
C LEU A 100 -5.77 17.38 2.28
N ARG A 101 -6.65 17.80 3.20
CA ARG A 101 -7.24 19.14 3.21
C ARG A 101 -6.22 20.26 3.43
N ALA A 102 -5.07 19.96 4.07
CA ALA A 102 -4.02 20.93 4.29
C ALA A 102 -3.12 21.16 3.06
N LEU A 103 -3.00 20.18 2.16
CA LEU A 103 -2.08 20.23 1.01
C LEU A 103 -2.25 21.45 0.10
N PRO A 104 -3.46 21.90 -0.28
CA PRO A 104 -3.61 23.07 -1.17
C PRO A 104 -3.08 24.38 -0.57
N THR A 105 -2.92 24.41 0.75
CA THR A 105 -2.52 25.61 1.50
C THR A 105 -1.09 25.49 2.05
N ASP A 106 -0.42 24.35 1.86
CA ASP A 106 0.95 24.06 2.30
C ASP A 106 1.74 23.42 1.14
N PRO A 107 2.32 24.25 0.24
CA PRO A 107 3.00 23.75 -0.96
C PRO A 107 4.27 22.95 -0.65
N ALA A 108 4.94 23.26 0.46
CA ALA A 108 6.13 22.53 0.89
C ALA A 108 5.76 21.09 1.31
N LEU A 109 4.67 20.94 2.08
CA LEU A 109 4.14 19.62 2.44
C LEU A 109 3.69 18.84 1.20
N ALA A 110 2.98 19.50 0.27
CA ALA A 110 2.54 18.87 -0.97
C ALA A 110 3.71 18.34 -1.81
N LEU A 111 4.80 19.12 -1.93
CA LEU A 111 6.01 18.68 -2.64
C LEU A 111 6.69 17.48 -1.97
N LEU A 112 6.81 17.51 -0.63
CA LEU A 112 7.43 16.44 0.14
C LEU A 112 6.63 15.13 0.03
N LEU A 113 5.31 15.18 0.21
CA LEU A 113 4.46 13.99 0.09
C LEU A 113 4.34 13.51 -1.36
N GLY A 114 4.35 14.42 -2.33
CA GLY A 114 4.37 14.07 -3.74
C GLY A 114 5.62 13.30 -4.12
N GLY A 115 6.81 13.76 -3.69
CA GLY A 115 8.06 13.05 -3.91
C GLY A 115 8.09 11.67 -3.24
N ALA A 116 7.65 11.59 -1.98
CA ALA A 116 7.55 10.31 -1.27
C ALA A 116 6.57 9.35 -1.98
N THR A 117 5.41 9.85 -2.41
CA THR A 117 4.41 9.03 -3.13
C THR A 117 4.96 8.52 -4.46
N LEU A 118 5.71 9.34 -5.20
CA LEU A 118 6.33 8.91 -6.45
C LEU A 118 7.29 7.74 -6.23
N GLU A 119 8.13 7.82 -5.18
CA GLU A 119 9.02 6.73 -4.81
C GLU A 119 8.24 5.48 -4.40
N SER A 120 7.20 5.62 -3.56
CA SER A 120 6.31 4.50 -3.19
C SER A 120 5.70 3.82 -4.43
N MET A 121 5.18 4.60 -5.38
CA MET A 121 4.59 4.06 -6.61
C MET A 121 5.61 3.35 -7.47
N LYS A 122 6.86 3.81 -7.50
CA LYS A 122 7.95 3.13 -8.21
C LYS A 122 8.25 1.76 -7.59
N TRP A 123 8.33 1.68 -6.26
CA TRP A 123 8.50 0.41 -5.55
C TRP A 123 7.37 -0.57 -5.82
N ILE A 124 6.12 -0.12 -5.71
CA ILE A 124 4.93 -0.95 -5.98
C ILE A 124 4.89 -1.40 -7.45
N ALA A 125 5.20 -0.51 -8.40
CA ALA A 125 5.27 -0.87 -9.81
C ALA A 125 6.32 -1.96 -10.07
N THR A 126 7.52 -1.79 -9.55
CA THR A 126 8.60 -2.77 -9.72
C THR A 126 8.27 -4.10 -9.04
N ALA A 127 7.69 -4.08 -7.85
CA ALA A 127 7.26 -5.29 -7.13
C ALA A 127 6.15 -6.04 -7.88
N ALA A 128 5.22 -5.34 -8.53
CA ALA A 128 4.17 -5.96 -9.36
C ALA A 128 4.69 -6.54 -10.69
N GLY A 129 5.95 -6.28 -11.06
CA GLY A 129 6.58 -6.72 -12.31
C GLY A 129 6.42 -5.74 -13.48
N VAL A 130 6.12 -4.46 -13.20
CA VAL A 130 6.07 -3.41 -14.22
C VAL A 130 7.49 -3.00 -14.61
N ASP A 131 7.80 -3.01 -15.90
CA ASP A 131 9.05 -2.44 -16.40
C ASP A 131 9.03 -0.91 -16.33
N THR A 132 9.77 -0.36 -15.37
CA THR A 132 9.90 1.08 -15.11
C THR A 132 11.10 1.72 -15.81
N ASN A 133 11.79 1.01 -16.71
CA ASN A 133 12.96 1.53 -17.42
C ASN A 133 12.59 2.38 -18.67
N GLY A 134 13.43 3.38 -18.93
CA GLY A 134 13.32 4.24 -20.11
C GLY A 134 12.07 5.14 -20.14
N LEU A 135 11.80 5.74 -21.30
CA LEU A 135 10.67 6.67 -21.48
C LEU A 135 9.31 5.99 -21.32
N ALA A 136 9.19 4.75 -21.80
CA ALA A 136 7.95 3.96 -21.65
C ALA A 136 7.71 3.59 -20.17
N GLY A 137 8.76 3.23 -19.43
CA GLY A 137 8.68 2.99 -17.99
C GLY A 137 8.31 4.24 -17.18
N ALA A 138 8.86 5.40 -17.56
CA ALA A 138 8.46 6.67 -16.97
C ALA A 138 6.96 6.96 -17.22
N LEU A 139 6.44 6.66 -18.41
CA LEU A 139 5.02 6.82 -18.72
C LEU A 139 4.13 5.86 -17.90
N ARG A 140 4.55 4.59 -17.72
CA ARG A 140 3.88 3.62 -16.83
C ARG A 140 3.80 4.11 -15.39
N LEU A 141 4.92 4.62 -14.88
CA LEU A 141 4.98 5.16 -13.52
C LEU A 141 4.04 6.36 -13.36
N GLN A 142 4.02 7.29 -14.32
CA GLN A 142 3.10 8.43 -14.28
C GLN A 142 1.64 7.99 -14.39
N ALA A 143 1.33 6.98 -15.20
CA ALA A 143 0.00 6.40 -15.27
C ALA A 143 -0.43 5.81 -13.91
N LEU A 144 0.45 5.07 -13.23
CA LEU A 144 0.20 4.52 -11.90
C LEU A 144 0.02 5.62 -10.84
N VAL A 145 0.84 6.67 -10.87
CA VAL A 145 0.67 7.85 -10.00
C VAL A 145 -0.69 8.51 -10.25
N GLY A 146 -1.12 8.60 -11.50
CA GLY A 146 -2.45 9.09 -11.88
C GLY A 146 -3.58 8.23 -11.32
N VAL A 147 -3.47 6.90 -11.45
CA VAL A 147 -4.39 5.92 -10.87
C VAL A 147 -4.48 6.13 -9.36
N TRP A 148 -3.34 6.11 -8.68
CA TRP A 148 -3.26 6.31 -7.23
C TRP A 148 -3.90 7.63 -6.79
N THR A 149 -3.63 8.72 -7.50
CA THR A 149 -4.18 10.05 -7.18
C THR A 149 -5.70 10.09 -7.34
N LEU A 150 -6.24 9.45 -8.40
CA LEU A 150 -7.68 9.33 -8.62
C LEU A 150 -8.34 8.48 -7.54
N THR A 151 -7.78 7.31 -7.24
CA THR A 151 -8.27 6.42 -6.20
C THR A 151 -8.27 7.10 -4.84
N LEU A 152 -7.17 7.77 -4.46
CA LEU A 152 -7.07 8.47 -3.18
C LEU A 152 -8.09 9.61 -3.06
N ARG A 153 -8.43 10.28 -4.17
CA ARG A 153 -9.49 11.29 -4.22
C ARG A 153 -10.89 10.70 -4.08
N THR A 154 -11.13 9.50 -4.60
CA THR A 154 -12.39 8.78 -4.38
C THR A 154 -12.46 8.31 -2.93
N TRP A 155 -11.39 7.70 -2.43
CA TRP A 155 -11.26 7.25 -1.04
C TRP A 155 -11.52 8.37 -0.04
N ASP A 156 -11.01 9.59 -0.27
CA ASP A 156 -11.28 10.76 0.58
C ASP A 156 -12.78 11.09 0.69
N ARG A 157 -13.58 10.78 -0.35
CA ARG A 157 -15.03 11.02 -0.39
C ARG A 157 -15.89 9.81 -0.04
N ASP A 158 -15.31 8.62 0.00
CA ASP A 158 -16.02 7.37 0.21
C ASP A 158 -16.28 7.11 1.69
N ASP A 159 -17.44 7.51 2.21
CA ASP A 159 -17.78 7.30 3.63
C ASP A 159 -18.17 5.84 3.98
N SER A 160 -18.10 4.91 3.02
CA SER A 160 -18.41 3.52 3.29
C SER A 160 -17.29 2.81 4.07
N PRO A 161 -17.62 1.95 5.04
CA PRO A 161 -16.62 1.24 5.84
C PRO A 161 -15.87 0.17 5.02
N ASP A 162 -16.51 -0.37 3.98
CA ASP A 162 -16.00 -1.41 3.08
C ASP A 162 -15.21 -0.85 1.88
N MET A 163 -15.09 0.48 1.74
CA MET A 163 -14.41 1.14 0.62
C MET A 163 -14.91 0.70 -0.77
N GLY A 164 -16.18 0.30 -0.88
CA GLY A 164 -16.73 -0.26 -2.12
C GLY A 164 -16.63 0.69 -3.33
N GLN A 165 -16.83 2.00 -3.14
CA GLN A 165 -16.68 2.97 -4.22
C GLN A 165 -15.21 3.19 -4.59
N THR A 166 -14.32 3.16 -3.59
CA THR A 166 -12.88 3.26 -3.78
C THR A 166 -12.34 2.08 -4.58
N MET A 167 -12.80 0.87 -4.25
CA MET A 167 -12.44 -0.37 -4.93
C MET A 167 -12.81 -0.30 -6.41
N ALA A 168 -14.07 0.01 -6.72
CA ALA A 168 -14.55 0.15 -8.09
C ALA A 168 -13.80 1.27 -8.86
N ALA A 169 -13.48 2.38 -8.19
CA ALA A 169 -12.71 3.46 -8.79
C ALA A 169 -11.26 3.05 -9.11
N LEU A 170 -10.63 2.24 -8.25
CA LEU A 170 -9.29 1.70 -8.49
C LEU A 170 -9.29 0.74 -9.68
N GLU A 171 -10.24 -0.19 -9.76
CA GLU A 171 -10.39 -1.12 -10.88
C GLU A 171 -10.55 -0.38 -12.21
N GLU A 172 -11.48 0.59 -12.28
CA GLU A 172 -11.70 1.35 -13.51
C GLU A 172 -10.50 2.24 -13.85
N ALA A 173 -9.82 2.81 -12.85
CA ALA A 173 -8.61 3.60 -13.08
C ALA A 173 -7.47 2.75 -13.65
N LEU A 174 -7.22 1.56 -13.10
CA LEU A 174 -6.24 0.60 -13.62
C LEU A 174 -6.60 0.13 -15.03
N LYS A 175 -7.85 -0.25 -15.26
CA LYS A 175 -8.35 -0.63 -16.59
C LYS A 175 -8.18 0.49 -17.60
N ARG A 176 -8.51 1.72 -17.22
CA ARG A 176 -8.35 2.90 -18.08
C ARG A 176 -6.88 3.17 -18.38
N ALA A 177 -6.01 3.08 -17.39
CA ALA A 177 -4.58 3.25 -17.60
C ALA A 177 -4.00 2.16 -18.53
N GLY A 178 -4.47 0.91 -18.39
CA GLY A 178 -4.12 -0.21 -19.26
C GLY A 178 -4.42 0.03 -20.75
N ARG A 179 -5.47 0.80 -21.07
CA ARG A 179 -5.80 1.18 -22.46
C ARG A 179 -4.76 2.09 -23.10
N PHE A 180 -4.04 2.88 -22.31
CA PHE A 180 -3.03 3.83 -22.80
C PHE A 180 -1.61 3.30 -22.64
N VAL A 181 -1.39 2.46 -21.64
CA VAL A 181 -0.07 1.94 -21.28
C VAL A 181 -0.20 0.48 -20.84
N SER A 182 0.53 -0.42 -21.51
CA SER A 182 0.64 -1.81 -21.07
C SER A 182 1.56 -1.89 -19.84
N PHE A 183 1.03 -2.33 -18.70
CA PHE A 183 1.79 -2.51 -17.46
C PHE A 183 2.63 -3.81 -17.44
N GLY A 184 2.36 -4.74 -18.35
CA GLY A 184 3.00 -6.05 -18.46
C GLY A 184 2.10 -7.04 -19.19
N PRO A 185 2.47 -8.33 -19.26
CA PRO A 185 1.63 -9.35 -19.89
C PRO A 185 0.26 -9.45 -19.20
N GLU A 186 -0.82 -9.42 -20.00
CA GLU A 186 -2.21 -9.45 -19.51
C GLU A 186 -2.73 -10.86 -19.18
N THR A 187 -1.89 -11.88 -19.27
CA THR A 187 -2.26 -13.27 -18.96
C THR A 187 -1.01 -14.04 -18.55
N ALA A 188 -0.96 -14.50 -17.31
CA ALA A 188 -0.41 -15.83 -17.03
C ALA A 188 -1.63 -16.74 -16.98
N GLU A 189 -1.97 -17.36 -18.12
CA GLU A 189 -2.75 -18.59 -18.05
C GLU A 189 -1.97 -19.52 -17.11
N PRO A 190 -2.60 -20.15 -16.10
CA PRO A 190 -1.94 -21.23 -15.41
C PRO A 190 -1.69 -22.29 -16.48
N THR A 191 -0.44 -22.41 -16.93
CA THR A 191 0.03 -23.59 -17.63
C THR A 191 -0.13 -24.73 -16.64
N VAL A 192 -1.31 -25.34 -16.63
CA VAL A 192 -1.52 -26.68 -16.10
C VAL A 192 -0.45 -27.52 -16.80
N PRO A 193 0.57 -28.03 -16.08
CA PRO A 193 1.52 -28.93 -16.71
C PRO A 193 0.68 -30.10 -17.24
N ALA A 194 0.71 -30.28 -18.57
CA ALA A 194 0.12 -31.42 -19.22
C ALA A 194 0.52 -32.67 -18.45
N GLY A 195 -0.50 -33.43 -18.02
CA GLY A 195 -0.34 -34.56 -17.12
C GLY A 195 0.86 -35.41 -17.53
N HIS A 196 1.81 -35.55 -16.61
CA HIS A 196 2.75 -36.65 -16.69
C HIS A 196 1.89 -37.90 -16.54
N GLY A 197 1.74 -38.61 -17.66
CA GLY A 197 1.21 -39.95 -17.70
C GLY A 197 1.89 -40.76 -16.60
N HIS A 198 1.06 -41.42 -15.80
CA HIS A 198 1.50 -42.43 -14.87
C HIS A 198 2.10 -43.56 -15.71
N ASP A 199 3.38 -43.45 -16.06
CA ASP A 199 4.16 -44.59 -16.50
C ASP A 199 4.17 -45.57 -15.34
N THR A 200 3.53 -46.70 -15.59
CA THR A 200 3.52 -47.90 -14.78
C THR A 200 4.96 -48.28 -14.44
N ASP A 201 5.31 -48.19 -13.16
CA ASP A 201 6.52 -48.83 -12.62
C ASP A 201 6.24 -50.34 -12.49
N PRO A 202 6.86 -51.21 -13.31
CA PRO A 202 6.59 -52.62 -13.27
C PRO A 202 7.70 -53.31 -12.46
N LEU A 203 7.74 -53.15 -11.13
CA LEU A 203 8.57 -53.97 -10.24
C LEU A 203 8.35 -53.68 -8.75
N VAL A 204 7.18 -54.02 -8.20
CA VAL A 204 7.10 -54.47 -6.79
C VAL A 204 6.09 -55.62 -6.70
N ASP A 205 6.53 -56.79 -7.16
CA ASP A 205 6.01 -58.08 -6.71
C ASP A 205 6.52 -58.33 -5.28
N LEU A 206 5.64 -58.25 -4.29
CA LEU A 206 5.80 -58.95 -3.02
C LEU A 206 4.45 -59.57 -2.65
N PRO A 207 4.30 -60.91 -2.72
CA PRO A 207 3.10 -61.59 -2.27
C PRO A 207 2.95 -61.45 -0.75
N LEU A 208 1.85 -60.85 -0.31
CA LEU A 208 1.35 -61.04 1.06
C LEU A 208 0.65 -62.41 1.09
N GLU A 209 1.37 -63.44 1.55
CA GLU A 209 0.75 -64.72 1.91
C GLU A 209 -0.20 -64.53 3.12
N PRO A 210 -1.35 -65.22 3.15
CA PRO A 210 -2.37 -65.05 4.18
C PRO A 210 -2.09 -65.82 5.48
N SER A 211 -2.70 -65.30 6.54
CA SER A 211 -2.69 -65.74 7.95
C SER A 211 -2.83 -67.25 8.20
N ALA A 212 -2.06 -67.75 9.17
CA ALA A 212 -2.45 -68.81 10.11
C ALA A 212 -1.78 -68.55 11.47
#